data_AF-A0A800FHF6-F1
#
_entry.id   AF-A0A800FHF6-F1
#
_cell.length_a   1.000
_cell.length_b   1.000
_cell.length_c   1.000
_cell.angle_alpha   90.00
_cell.angle_beta   90.00
_cell.angle_gamma   90.00
#
_symmetry.space_group_name_H-M   'P 1'
#
loop_
_entity.id
_entity.type
_entity.pdbx_description
1 polymer ?
#
loop_
_entity_poly.entity_id
_entity_poly.type
_entity_poly.pdbx_seq_one_letter_code
_entity_poly.pdbx_strand_id
1 'polypeptide(L)'
;MNKIYQKIIGFLVKDAKLRAEEKGINFNEEKFIKKHEALLPIIFFYVLIWILNFIAPGILVMELYLIILLVLIIRGLNHYFGWIKILKKD
;
A
#
# COMPACT_ATOMS: atom_id res chain seq x y z
N MET A 1 5.95 8.37 -5.23
CA MET A 1 4.53 8.08 -4.94
C MET A 1 3.70 9.33 -5.07
N ASN A 2 2.39 9.17 -5.31
CA ASN A 2 1.45 10.29 -5.34
C ASN A 2 1.47 11.06 -3.99
N LYS A 3 1.30 12.39 -4.03
CA LYS A 3 1.35 13.27 -2.84
C LYS A 3 0.34 12.88 -1.76
N ILE A 4 -0.80 12.33 -2.16
CA ILE A 4 -1.85 11.84 -1.25
C ILE A 4 -1.36 10.68 -0.39
N TYR A 5 -0.70 9.68 -1.00
CA TYR A 5 -0.14 8.54 -0.26
C TYR A 5 0.89 8.98 0.77
N GLN A 6 1.76 9.91 0.40
CA GLN A 6 2.78 10.45 1.32
C GLN A 6 2.13 11.16 2.52
N LYS A 7 1.06 11.92 2.30
CA LYS A 7 0.34 12.60 3.38
C LYS A 7 -0.33 11.62 4.35
N ILE A 8 -0.96 10.56 3.80
CA ILE A 8 -1.56 9.48 4.61
C ILE A 8 -0.49 8.77 5.44
N ILE A 9 0.61 8.36 4.81
CA ILE A 9 1.71 7.67 5.49
C ILE A 9 2.32 8.57 6.58
N GLY A 10 2.56 9.84 6.27
CA GLY A 10 3.11 10.79 7.25
C GLY A 10 2.22 10.95 8.49
N PHE A 11 0.90 10.92 8.31
CA PHE A 11 -0.02 10.91 9.46
C PHE A 11 0.10 9.61 10.27
N LEU A 12 0.09 8.46 9.60
CA LEU A 12 0.22 7.14 10.25
C LEU A 12 1.55 6.97 10.99
N VAL A 13 2.64 7.49 10.43
CA VAL A 13 3.98 7.49 11.04
C VAL A 13 3.99 8.29 12.33
N LYS A 14 3.43 9.52 12.31
CA LYS A 14 3.38 10.38 13.52
C LYS A 14 2.62 9.70 14.66
N ASP A 15 1.46 9.14 14.34
CA ASP A 15 0.61 8.44 15.30
C ASP A 15 1.25 7.14 15.82
N ALA A 16 1.91 6.36 14.96
CA ALA A 16 2.66 5.18 15.36
C ALA A 16 3.88 5.50 16.22
N LYS A 17 4.59 6.60 15.92
CA LYS A 17 5.74 7.07 16.69
C LYS A 17 5.34 7.48 18.10
N LEU A 18 4.27 8.27 18.25
CA LEU A 18 3.71 8.64 19.56
C LEU A 18 3.39 7.40 20.42
N ARG A 19 2.70 6.41 19.85
CA ARG A 19 2.39 5.16 20.56
C ARG A 19 3.62 4.33 20.92
N ALA A 20 4.69 4.41 20.13
CA ALA A 20 5.92 3.71 20.42
C ALA A 20 6.72 4.38 21.54
N GLU A 21 6.73 5.72 21.57
CA GLU A 21 7.31 6.53 22.65
C GLU A 21 6.60 6.26 23.97
N GLU A 22 5.26 6.23 23.99
CA GLU A 22 4.46 5.86 25.18
C GLU A 22 4.78 4.46 25.73
N LYS A 23 5.19 3.54 24.85
CA LYS A 23 5.51 2.15 25.21
C LYS A 23 7.00 1.91 25.45
N GLY A 24 7.85 2.93 25.25
CA GLY A 24 9.31 2.79 25.34
C GLY A 24 9.92 1.84 24.30
N ILE A 25 9.25 1.64 23.15
CA ILE A 25 9.70 0.71 22.10
C ILE A 25 10.45 1.48 21.01
N ASN A 26 11.57 0.94 20.54
CA ASN A 26 12.29 1.51 19.41
C ASN A 26 11.45 1.40 18.10
N PHE A 27 11.06 2.54 17.54
CA PHE A 27 10.27 2.62 16.32
C PHE A 27 11.17 2.79 15.09
N ASN A 28 11.14 1.80 14.20
CA ASN A 28 11.81 1.89 12.90
C ASN A 28 10.87 2.54 11.87
N GLU A 29 10.99 3.87 11.74
CA GLU A 29 10.19 4.69 10.83
C GLU A 29 10.34 4.27 9.37
N GLU A 30 11.56 4.02 8.89
CA GLU A 30 11.81 3.66 7.49
C GLU A 30 11.12 2.35 7.10
N LYS A 31 11.22 1.33 7.96
CA LYS A 31 10.55 0.03 7.76
C LYS A 31 9.03 0.19 7.79
N PHE A 32 8.52 1.05 8.66
CA PHE A 32 7.09 1.34 8.75
C PHE A 32 6.57 2.02 7.48
N ILE A 33 7.30 3.01 6.98
CA ILE A 33 7.00 3.71 5.72
C ILE A 33 6.97 2.69 4.58
N LYS A 34 8.06 1.94 4.36
CA LYS A 34 8.15 0.93 3.29
C LYS A 34 7.00 -0.08 3.31
N LYS A 35 6.60 -0.53 4.51
CA LYS A 35 5.45 -1.42 4.68
C LYS A 35 4.15 -0.76 4.19
N HIS A 36 3.87 0.47 4.59
CA HIS A 36 2.64 1.15 4.19
C HIS A 36 2.64 1.52 2.71
N GLU A 37 3.77 1.92 2.15
CA GLU A 37 3.92 2.18 0.72
C GLU A 37 3.61 0.94 -0.13
N ALA A 38 4.00 -0.25 0.34
CA ALA A 38 3.69 -1.51 -0.32
C ALA A 38 2.20 -1.90 -0.22
N LEU A 39 1.55 -1.61 0.92
CA LEU A 39 0.18 -2.02 1.21
C LEU A 39 -0.89 -1.05 0.68
N LEU A 40 -0.60 0.25 0.67
CA LEU A 40 -1.56 1.30 0.29
C LEU A 40 -2.22 1.08 -1.07
N PRO A 41 -1.49 0.69 -2.14
CA PRO A 41 -2.11 0.40 -3.43
C PRO A 41 -3.15 -0.73 -3.37
N ILE A 42 -2.89 -1.76 -2.56
CA ILE A 42 -3.80 -2.91 -2.36
C ILE A 42 -5.05 -2.45 -1.62
N ILE A 43 -4.88 -1.67 -0.54
CA ILE A 43 -6.00 -1.12 0.23
C ILE A 43 -6.87 -0.23 -0.66
N PHE A 44 -6.26 0.67 -1.44
CA PHE A 44 -6.99 1.52 -2.39
C PHE A 44 -7.76 0.71 -3.43
N PHE A 45 -7.17 -0.36 -3.95
CA PHE A 45 -7.83 -1.26 -4.88
C PHE A 45 -9.07 -1.90 -4.24
N TYR A 46 -8.97 -2.40 -3.00
CA TYR A 46 -10.13 -2.93 -2.28
C TYR A 46 -11.24 -1.91 -2.08
N VAL A 47 -10.92 -0.69 -1.65
CA VAL A 47 -11.90 0.39 -1.46
C VAL A 47 -12.58 0.74 -2.78
N LEU A 48 -11.81 0.82 -3.88
CA LEU A 48 -12.34 1.08 -5.21
C LEU A 48 -13.32 -0.02 -5.66
N ILE A 49 -12.96 -1.29 -5.46
CA ILE A 49 -13.81 -2.43 -5.79
C ILE A 49 -15.11 -2.41 -4.99
N TRP A 50 -15.04 -2.06 -3.70
CA TRP A 50 -16.21 -1.93 -2.85
C TRP A 50 -17.16 -0.82 -3.34
N ILE A 51 -16.63 0.35 -3.69
CA ILE A 51 -17.41 1.46 -4.27
C ILE A 51 -18.03 1.05 -5.61
N LEU A 52 -17.28 0.39 -6.49
CA LEU A 52 -17.78 -0.08 -7.78
C LEU A 52 -18.91 -1.08 -7.62
N ASN A 53 -18.79 -2.02 -6.69
CA ASN A 53 -19.84 -3.00 -6.43
C ASN A 53 -21.10 -2.36 -5.84
N PHE A 54 -20.95 -1.29 -5.06
CA PHE A 54 -22.07 -0.52 -4.52
C PHE A 54 -22.83 0.25 -5.60
N ILE A 55 -22.11 0.89 -6.53
CA ILE A 55 -22.72 1.74 -7.57
C ILE A 55 -23.22 0.92 -8.76
N ALA A 56 -22.48 -0.12 -9.15
CA ALA A 56 -22.76 -0.93 -10.33
C ALA A 56 -22.53 -2.42 -10.04
N PRO A 57 -23.46 -3.05 -9.31
CA PRO A 57 -23.38 -4.48 -9.00
C PRO A 57 -23.36 -5.30 -10.29
N GLY A 58 -22.45 -6.26 -10.37
CA GLY A 58 -22.31 -7.18 -11.52
C GLY A 58 -21.34 -6.72 -12.62
N ILE A 59 -20.74 -5.52 -12.55
CA ILE A 59 -19.68 -5.10 -13.48
C ILE A 59 -18.35 -5.84 -13.25
N LEU A 60 -18.14 -6.31 -12.02
CA LEU A 60 -16.87 -6.90 -11.61
C LEU A 60 -16.75 -8.36 -12.05
N VAL A 61 -15.88 -8.60 -13.02
CA VAL A 61 -15.44 -9.93 -13.43
C VAL A 61 -14.37 -10.41 -12.44
N MET A 62 -14.65 -11.53 -11.77
CA MET A 62 -13.83 -12.04 -10.66
C MET A 62 -12.37 -12.31 -11.08
N GLU A 63 -12.18 -12.82 -12.29
CA GLU A 63 -10.89 -13.14 -12.87
C GLU A 63 -10.01 -11.89 -13.05
N LEU A 64 -10.60 -10.79 -13.54
CA LEU A 64 -9.89 -9.51 -13.69
C LEU A 64 -9.48 -8.93 -12.34
N TYR A 65 -10.35 -9.04 -11.35
CA TYR A 65 -10.05 -8.62 -9.97
C TYR A 65 -8.84 -9.40 -9.42
N LEU A 66 -8.81 -10.72 -9.58
CA LEU A 66 -7.73 -11.56 -9.08
C LEU A 66 -6.39 -11.26 -9.78
N ILE A 67 -6.42 -11.02 -11.09
CA ILE A 67 -5.21 -10.67 -11.86
C ILE A 67 -4.63 -9.33 -11.37
N ILE A 68 -5.47 -8.30 -11.22
CA ILE A 68 -5.02 -6.98 -10.75
C ILE A 68 -4.49 -7.10 -9.31
N LEU A 69 -5.19 -7.83 -8.44
CA LEU A 69 -4.74 -8.06 -7.07
C LEU A 69 -3.36 -8.74 -7.04
N LEU A 70 -3.16 -9.79 -7.84
CA LEU A 70 -1.88 -10.50 -7.92
C LEU A 70 -0.75 -9.56 -8.37
N VAL A 71 -0.98 -8.74 -9.39
CA VAL A 71 -0.01 -7.74 -9.86
C VAL A 71 0.34 -6.73 -8.75
N LEU A 72 -0.65 -6.24 -8.00
CA LEU A 72 -0.43 -5.31 -6.90
C LEU A 72 0.34 -5.96 -5.75
N ILE A 73 0.06 -7.22 -5.42
CA ILE A 73 0.81 -7.97 -4.40
C ILE A 73 2.26 -8.14 -4.82
N ILE A 74 2.53 -8.61 -6.04
CA ILE A 74 3.89 -8.79 -6.55
C ILE A 74 4.64 -7.45 -6.53
N ARG A 75 4.00 -6.37 -6.98
CA ARG A 75 4.60 -5.03 -6.95
C ARG A 75 4.88 -4.55 -5.53
N GLY A 76 3.97 -4.77 -4.59
CA GLY A 76 4.13 -4.40 -3.18
C GLY A 76 5.27 -5.18 -2.51
N LEU A 77 5.32 -6.49 -2.74
CA LEU A 77 6.42 -7.35 -2.26
C LEU A 77 7.75 -6.90 -2.85
N ASN A 78 7.80 -6.60 -4.15
CA ASN A 78 9.01 -6.10 -4.78
C ASN A 78 9.44 -4.74 -4.23
N HIS A 79 8.51 -3.85 -3.92
CA HIS A 79 8.82 -2.56 -3.27
C HIS A 79 9.36 -2.73 -1.86
N TYR A 80 8.79 -3.67 -1.10
CA TYR A 80 9.19 -3.92 0.29
C TYR A 80 10.54 -4.63 0.41
N PHE A 81 10.78 -5.67 -0.39
CA PHE A 81 12.01 -6.47 -0.35
C PHE A 81 13.10 -6.01 -1.32
N GLY A 82 12.75 -5.27 -2.36
CA GLY A 82 13.70 -4.74 -3.35
C GLY A 82 14.32 -5.79 -4.27
N TRP A 83 13.64 -6.93 -4.51
CA TRP A 83 14.19 -8.07 -5.26
C TRP A 83 14.53 -7.75 -6.74
N ILE A 84 13.69 -6.96 -7.41
CA ILE A 84 13.83 -6.60 -8.82
C ILE A 84 14.05 -5.08 -8.91
N LYS A 85 15.29 -4.70 -9.25
CA LYS A 85 15.63 -3.33 -9.66
C LYS A 85 15.43 -3.22 -11.17
N ILE A 86 14.40 -2.51 -11.59
CA ILE A 86 14.23 -2.15 -13.00
C ILE A 86 15.29 -1.10 -13.31
N LEU A 87 16.38 -1.50 -13.95
CA LEU A 87 17.38 -0.58 -14.48
C LEU A 87 16.71 0.20 -15.63
N LYS A 88 16.43 1.48 -15.38
CA LYS A 88 16.09 2.39 -16.47
C LYS A 88 17.35 2.54 -17.33
N LYS A 89 17.27 2.15 -18.59
CA LYS A 89 18.29 2.47 -19.58
C LYS A 89 17.97 3.88 -20.06
N ASP A 90 18.86 4.82 -19.76
CA ASP A 90 18.79 6.22 -20.21
C ASP A 90 18.81 6.34 -21.74
#